data_AF-A0A259CWU8-F1
#
_entry.id   AF-A0A259CWU8-F1
#
_cell.length_a   1.000
_cell.length_b   1.000
_cell.length_c   1.000
_cell.angle_alpha   90.00
_cell.angle_beta   90.00
_cell.angle_gamma   90.00
#
_symmetry.space_group_name_H-M   'P 1'
#
loop_
_entity.id
_entity.type
_entity.pdbx_description
1 polymer ?
#
loop_
_entity_poly.entity_id
_entity_poly.type
_entity_poly.pdbx_seq_one_letter_code
_entity_poly.pdbx_strand_id
1 'polypeptide(L)'
;GNAAVPAGFLLGFMRRWRSSSPHVATTLVAVLPPQRCIEPKEQELHDQIRAAPSFNRQFHASDLCRLIGPAAYEARVLDVIRRFECPRFAAILAVHGSAVLAGEISR
;
A
#
# COMPACT_ATOMS: atom_id res chain seq x y z
N GLY A 1 -11.60 -3.23 35.50
CA GLY A 1 -10.46 -3.94 34.89
C GLY A 1 -9.84 -3.04 33.84
N ASN A 2 -8.51 -2.88 33.90
CA ASN A 2 -7.63 -2.12 33.02
C ASN A 2 -7.80 -0.58 33.03
N ALA A 3 -7.72 0.02 34.22
CA ALA A 3 -7.30 1.41 34.37
C ALA A 3 -5.79 1.42 34.56
N ALA A 4 -5.07 2.24 33.79
CA ALA A 4 -3.63 2.46 33.79
C ALA A 4 -2.77 1.40 33.06
N VAL A 5 -2.54 1.64 31.76
CA VAL A 5 -1.36 1.13 31.06
C VAL A 5 -0.30 2.24 31.09
N PRO A 6 0.92 2.02 31.61
CA PRO A 6 1.95 3.04 31.67
C PRO A 6 2.42 3.46 30.25
N ALA A 7 2.70 4.75 30.06
CA ALA A 7 3.12 5.36 28.78
C ALA A 7 4.45 4.80 28.18
N GLY A 8 5.08 3.80 28.81
CA GLY A 8 6.31 3.15 28.33
C GLY A 8 6.11 1.92 27.44
N PHE A 9 4.89 1.40 27.28
CA PHE A 9 4.68 0.12 26.56
C PHE A 9 4.86 0.23 25.03
N LEU A 10 4.87 1.45 24.47
CA LEU A 10 5.03 1.71 23.04
C LEU A 10 6.49 1.83 22.58
N LEU A 11 7.48 1.90 23.48
CA LEU A 11 8.89 2.07 23.06
C LEU A 11 9.62 0.76 22.72
N GLY A 12 9.13 -0.39 23.17
CA GLY A 12 9.80 -1.69 22.92
C GLY A 12 9.76 -2.15 21.46
N PHE A 13 8.70 -1.80 20.73
CA PHE A 13 8.49 -2.25 19.34
C PHE A 13 9.39 -1.53 18.33
N MET A 14 9.78 -0.27 18.59
CA MET A 14 10.67 0.50 17.71
C MET A 14 12.12 0.00 17.75
N ARG A 15 12.54 -0.69 18.83
CA ARG A 15 13.91 -1.20 18.97
C ARG A 15 14.16 -2.50 18.21
N ARG A 16 13.10 -3.23 17.83
CA ARG A 16 13.19 -4.51 17.13
C ARG A 16 13.23 -4.39 15.61
N TRP A 17 12.80 -3.25 15.06
CA TRP A 17 12.86 -3.00 13.61
C TRP A 17 14.23 -2.52 13.11
N ARG A 18 15.14 -2.10 14.01
CA ARG A 18 16.51 -1.65 13.67
C ARG A 18 17.62 -2.68 13.87
N SER A 19 17.28 -3.94 14.07
CA SER A 19 18.28 -4.99 14.34
C SER A 19 18.19 -6.14 13.35
N SER A 20 18.47 -5.85 12.07
CA SER A 20 19.02 -6.82 11.13
C SER A 20 20.47 -6.46 10.82
N SER A 21 21.35 -6.89 11.74
CA SER A 21 22.80 -7.18 11.62
C SER A 21 23.82 -6.12 11.19
N PRO A 22 25.10 -6.27 11.62
CA PRO A 22 26.09 -5.21 11.64
C PRO A 22 26.91 -5.18 10.35
N HIS A 23 27.36 -3.98 9.95
CA HIS A 23 28.61 -3.91 9.20
C HIS A 23 29.52 -2.84 9.78
N VAL A 24 30.74 -3.30 10.04
CA VAL A 24 31.89 -2.63 10.63
C VAL A 24 32.26 -1.40 9.81
N ALA A 25 32.73 -0.36 10.50
CA ALA A 25 33.26 0.85 9.91
C ALA A 25 34.35 0.54 8.88
N THR A 26 34.21 1.09 7.67
CA THR A 26 35.33 1.44 6.79
C THR A 26 34.89 2.62 5.92
N THR A 27 35.49 3.77 6.21
CA THR A 27 35.99 4.80 5.27
C THR A 27 35.06 5.30 4.15
N LEU A 28 34.71 6.59 4.28
CA LEU A 28 34.53 7.60 3.21
C LEU A 28 34.38 7.08 1.77
N VAL A 29 33.14 6.89 1.33
CA VAL A 29 32.69 7.36 0.01
C VAL A 29 31.26 7.86 0.19
N ALA A 30 31.04 9.13 -0.15
CA ALA A 30 29.72 9.70 -0.31
C ALA A 30 29.03 8.99 -1.50
N VAL A 31 28.42 7.84 -1.24
CA VAL A 31 27.45 7.24 -2.14
C VAL A 31 26.16 8.01 -1.92
N LEU A 32 25.87 8.91 -2.85
CA LEU A 32 24.55 9.52 -3.00
C LEU A 32 23.50 8.42 -2.80
N PRO A 33 22.42 8.65 -2.01
CA PRO A 33 21.37 7.65 -1.91
C PRO A 33 20.95 7.33 -3.34
N PRO A 34 20.75 6.05 -3.72
CA PRO A 34 20.21 5.75 -5.03
C PRO A 34 18.89 6.51 -5.07
N GLN A 35 18.81 7.54 -5.92
CA GLN A 35 17.54 8.06 -6.36
C GLN A 35 16.82 6.82 -6.86
N ARG A 36 15.91 6.29 -6.05
CA ARG A 36 15.01 5.24 -6.48
C ARG A 36 14.25 5.90 -7.62
N CYS A 37 14.72 5.64 -8.82
CA CYS A 37 14.00 5.95 -10.04
C CYS A 37 12.82 4.99 -9.96
N ILE A 38 11.77 5.40 -9.23
CA ILE A 38 10.51 4.66 -9.18
C ILE A 38 10.10 4.60 -10.63
N GLU A 39 10.08 3.39 -11.20
CA GLU A 39 9.70 3.25 -12.60
C GLU A 39 8.31 3.88 -12.77
N PRO A 40 8.01 4.56 -13.89
CA PRO A 40 6.73 5.28 -14.07
C PRO A 40 5.50 4.42 -13.74
N LYS A 41 5.63 3.11 -13.96
CA LYS A 41 4.65 2.07 -13.66
C LYS A 41 4.48 1.81 -12.15
N GLU A 42 5.56 1.79 -11.38
CA GLU A 42 5.49 1.70 -9.93
C GLU A 42 4.87 2.96 -9.32
N GLN A 43 5.19 4.13 -9.89
CA GLN A 43 4.62 5.41 -9.46
C GLN A 43 3.09 5.44 -9.68
N GLU A 44 2.63 4.98 -10.85
CA GLU A 44 1.21 4.85 -11.16
C GLU A 44 0.49 3.94 -10.15
N LEU A 45 1.08 2.78 -9.81
CA LEU A 45 0.52 1.89 -8.78
C LEU A 45 0.42 2.59 -7.43
N HIS A 46 1.47 3.32 -7.03
CA HIS A 46 1.50 4.05 -5.77
C HIS A 46 0.43 5.15 -5.71
N ASP A 47 0.23 5.90 -6.79
CA ASP A 47 -0.77 6.96 -6.86
C ASP A 47 -2.20 6.39 -6.78
N GLN A 48 -2.45 5.26 -7.44
CA GLN A 48 -3.71 4.53 -7.32
C GLN A 48 -3.92 4.06 -5.88
N ILE A 49 -2.94 3.38 -5.26
CA ILE A 49 -3.05 2.91 -3.88
C ILE A 49 -3.29 4.08 -2.90
N ARG A 50 -2.68 5.24 -3.14
CA ARG A 50 -2.85 6.44 -2.31
C ARG A 50 -4.24 7.06 -2.43
N ALA A 51 -4.85 6.99 -3.61
CA ALA A 51 -6.22 7.45 -3.83
C ALA A 51 -7.26 6.53 -3.19
N ALA A 52 -6.90 5.25 -2.96
CA ALA A 52 -7.82 4.24 -2.46
C ALA A 52 -8.43 4.59 -1.08
N PRO A 53 -9.75 4.36 -0.91
CA PRO A 53 -10.40 4.45 0.39
C PRO A 53 -9.96 3.25 1.24
N SER A 54 -9.03 3.50 2.16
CA SER A 54 -8.46 2.45 3.02
C SER A 54 -9.35 2.14 4.23
N PHE A 55 -10.11 3.14 4.71
CA PHE A 55 -11.15 2.97 5.71
C PHE A 55 -12.45 2.51 5.02
N ASN A 56 -13.15 1.51 5.56
CA ASN A 56 -14.39 0.95 4.97
C ASN A 56 -14.28 0.27 3.59
N ARG A 57 -13.12 -0.31 3.23
CA ARG A 57 -12.88 -0.99 1.95
C ARG A 57 -13.96 -1.99 1.48
N GLN A 58 -14.66 -2.64 2.42
CA GLN A 58 -15.68 -3.64 2.11
C GLN A 58 -16.94 -3.01 1.51
N PHE A 59 -17.29 -1.79 1.93
CA PHE A 59 -18.39 -1.03 1.36
C PHE A 59 -18.05 -0.58 -0.07
N HIS A 60 -16.85 -0.03 -0.28
CA HIS A 60 -16.38 0.37 -1.61
C HIS A 60 -16.27 -0.81 -2.59
N ALA A 61 -15.83 -1.99 -2.12
CA ALA A 61 -15.83 -3.21 -2.94
C ALA A 61 -17.25 -3.61 -3.35
N SER A 62 -18.22 -3.49 -2.44
CA SER A 62 -19.63 -3.80 -2.71
C SER A 62 -20.26 -2.80 -3.68
N ASP A 63 -19.98 -1.50 -3.53
CA ASP A 63 -20.46 -0.45 -4.43
C ASP A 63 -19.88 -0.60 -5.83
N LEU A 64 -18.58 -0.87 -5.93
CA LEU A 64 -17.94 -1.13 -7.21
C LEU A 64 -18.48 -2.42 -7.84
N CYS A 65 -18.63 -3.50 -7.08
CA CYS A 65 -19.26 -4.74 -7.57
C CYS A 65 -20.72 -4.53 -8.00
N ARG A 66 -21.47 -3.60 -7.37
CA ARG A 66 -22.82 -3.23 -7.83
C ARG A 66 -22.78 -2.47 -9.16
N LEU A 67 -21.74 -1.66 -9.40
CA LEU A 67 -21.60 -0.85 -10.59
C LEU A 67 -21.09 -1.63 -11.81
N ILE A 68 -20.04 -2.44 -11.66
CA ILE A 68 -19.43 -3.21 -12.76
C ILE A 68 -19.73 -4.71 -12.74
N GLY A 69 -20.29 -5.23 -11.65
CA GLY A 69 -20.48 -6.67 -11.46
C GLY A 69 -19.24 -7.38 -10.88
N PRO A 70 -19.43 -8.51 -10.18
CA PRO A 70 -18.34 -9.22 -9.51
C PRO A 70 -17.30 -9.80 -10.47
N ALA A 71 -17.72 -10.26 -11.65
CA ALA A 71 -16.80 -10.81 -12.66
C ALA A 71 -15.87 -9.73 -13.25
N ALA A 72 -16.41 -8.55 -13.56
CA ALA A 72 -15.62 -7.43 -14.06
C ALA A 72 -14.68 -6.87 -12.99
N TYR A 73 -15.12 -6.85 -11.73
CA TYR A 73 -14.26 -6.48 -10.60
C TYR A 73 -13.05 -7.42 -10.48
N GLU A 74 -13.29 -8.74 -10.49
CA GLU A 74 -12.20 -9.71 -10.45
C GLU A 74 -11.27 -9.62 -11.66
N ALA A 75 -11.81 -9.39 -12.86
CA ALA A 75 -11.00 -9.16 -14.06
C ALA A 75 -10.08 -7.94 -13.89
N ARG A 76 -10.60 -6.81 -13.41
CA ARG A 76 -9.79 -5.60 -13.12
C ARG A 76 -8.69 -5.89 -12.10
N VAL A 77 -8.97 -6.66 -11.04
CA VAL A 77 -7.96 -7.04 -10.04
C VAL A 77 -6.86 -7.90 -10.68
N LEU A 78 -7.22 -8.91 -11.49
CA LEU A 78 -6.26 -9.76 -12.18
C LEU A 78 -5.40 -8.99 -13.18
N ASP A 79 -6.00 -8.04 -13.90
CA ASP A 79 -5.29 -7.18 -14.84
C ASP A 79 -4.27 -6.29 -14.12
N VAL A 80 -4.62 -5.74 -12.95
CA VAL A 80 -3.67 -4.98 -12.11
C VAL A 80 -2.55 -5.88 -11.57
N ILE A 81 -2.85 -7.11 -11.14
CA ILE A 81 -1.81 -8.07 -10.73
C ILE A 81 -0.86 -8.37 -11.88
N ARG A 82 -1.37 -8.63 -13.09
CA ARG A 82 -0.55 -8.92 -14.27
C ARG A 82 0.26 -7.72 -14.72
N ARG A 83 -0.38 -6.54 -14.72
CA ARG A 83 0.25 -5.30 -15.13
C ARG A 83 1.37 -4.96 -14.16
N PHE A 84 1.11 -4.89 -12.86
CA PHE A 84 2.07 -4.36 -11.89
C PHE A 84 2.85 -5.42 -11.11
N GLU A 85 2.63 -6.71 -11.39
CA GLU A 85 3.27 -7.85 -10.72
C GLU A 85 3.17 -7.76 -9.18
N CYS A 86 2.06 -7.21 -8.69
CA CYS A 86 1.88 -6.88 -7.29
C CYS A 86 1.00 -7.92 -6.55
N PRO A 87 1.13 -8.03 -5.22
CA PRO A 87 0.25 -8.87 -4.43
C PRO A 87 -1.22 -8.47 -4.57
N ARG A 88 -2.14 -9.44 -4.54
CA ARG A 88 -3.58 -9.22 -4.72
C ARG A 88 -4.16 -8.11 -3.83
N PHE A 89 -3.68 -7.96 -2.60
CA PHE A 89 -4.13 -6.89 -1.72
C PHE A 89 -3.77 -5.49 -2.26
N ALA A 90 -2.55 -5.32 -2.77
CA ALA A 90 -2.14 -4.06 -3.41
C ALA A 90 -2.94 -3.80 -4.68
N ALA A 91 -3.21 -4.84 -5.46
CA ALA A 91 -4.05 -4.74 -6.65
C ALA A 91 -5.49 -4.31 -6.33
N ILE A 92 -6.10 -4.85 -5.27
CA ILE A 92 -7.43 -4.43 -4.81
C ILE A 92 -7.45 -2.95 -4.43
N LEU A 93 -6.43 -2.48 -3.69
CA LEU A 93 -6.32 -1.07 -3.34
C LEU A 93 -6.17 -0.19 -4.60
N ALA A 94 -5.33 -0.60 -5.54
CA ALA A 94 -5.12 0.11 -6.78
C ALA A 94 -6.40 0.18 -7.63
N VAL A 95 -7.19 -0.90 -7.72
CA VAL A 95 -8.51 -0.91 -8.38
C VAL A 95 -9.46 0.09 -7.74
N HIS A 96 -9.57 0.09 -6.40
CA HIS A 96 -10.44 1.06 -5.72
C HIS A 96 -9.96 2.49 -5.89
N GLY A 97 -8.66 2.74 -5.80
CA GLY A 97 -8.11 4.07 -6.01
C GLY A 97 -8.26 4.56 -7.44
N SER A 98 -8.07 3.69 -8.43
CA SER A 98 -8.37 4.01 -9.83
C SER A 98 -9.86 4.33 -10.03
N ALA A 99 -10.77 3.61 -9.36
CA ALA A 99 -12.20 3.88 -9.41
C ALA A 99 -12.56 5.23 -8.76
N VAL A 100 -11.89 5.62 -7.67
CA VAL A 100 -12.00 6.96 -7.08
C VAL A 100 -11.49 8.04 -8.03
N LEU A 101 -10.31 7.84 -8.64
CA LEU A 101 -9.73 8.79 -9.59
C LEU A 101 -10.60 8.95 -10.85
N ALA A 102 -11.28 7.89 -11.27
CA ALA A 102 -12.24 7.90 -12.38
C ALA A 102 -13.61 8.47 -11.99
N GLY A 103 -13.87 8.73 -10.70
CA GLY A 103 -15.16 9.20 -10.21
C GLY A 103 -16.27 8.14 -10.19
N GLU A 104 -15.92 6.85 -10.31
CA GLU A 104 -16.88 5.74 -10.24
C GLU A 104 -17.42 5.54 -8.80
N ILE A 105 -16.57 5.82 -7.79
CA ILE A 105 -16.89 5.70 -6.36
C ILE A 105 -16.30 6.86 -5.56
N SER A 106 -16.90 7.17 -4.40
CA SER A 106 -16.40 8.19 -3.48
C SER A 106 -15.18 7.70 -2.67
N ARG A 107 -14.32 8.63 -2.26
CA ARG A 107 -13.15 8.40 -1.39
C ARG A 107 -13.52 8.26 0.09
#